data_AF-A0A6A4BTL2-F1
#
_entry.id   AF-A0A6A4BTL2-F1
#
_cell.length_a   1.000
_cell.length_b   1.000
_cell.length_c   1.000
_cell.angle_alpha   90.00
_cell.angle_beta   90.00
_cell.angle_gamma   90.00
#
_symmetry.space_group_name_H-M   'P 1'
#
loop_
_entity.id
_entity.type
_entity.pdbx_description
1 polymer ?
#
loop_
_entity_poly.entity_id
_entity_poly.type
_entity_poly.pdbx_seq_one_letter_code
_entity_poly.pdbx_strand_id
1 'polypeptide(L)'
;MVPLVVVVYDDNEGNFFEPEVLHTVNINGIPPHKLTLKEGAPIMMMRNLNPDLGLCNGTRLRVVQLKPHVIHATIMTGERQGQDVLIPRIVFVSDGDSRDSPFHLRLKQFPVVPAFVMTINKAQGQTVQNLGLYLATPCFSHGQL
;
A
#
# COMPACT_ATOMS: atom_id res chain seq x y z
N MET A 1 -14.57 -4.12 -2.34
CA MET A 1 -14.21 -2.86 -1.64
C MET A 1 -14.03 -3.20 -0.17
N VAL A 2 -12.96 -2.73 0.46
CA VAL A 2 -12.71 -2.99 1.89
C VAL A 2 -12.96 -1.69 2.66
N PRO A 3 -13.87 -1.67 3.66
CA PRO A 3 -14.14 -0.45 4.43
C PRO A 3 -12.95 -0.10 5.32
N LEU A 4 -12.64 1.20 5.40
CA LEU A 4 -11.65 1.77 6.31
C LEU A 4 -12.32 2.15 7.63
N VAL A 5 -11.57 2.05 8.74
CA VAL A 5 -11.97 2.64 10.02
C VAL A 5 -10.97 3.74 10.38
N VAL A 6 -11.48 4.97 10.51
CA VAL A 6 -10.73 6.17 10.92
C VAL A 6 -11.13 6.56 12.34
N VAL A 7 -10.12 6.85 13.17
CA VAL A 7 -10.31 7.47 14.48
C VAL A 7 -9.38 8.67 14.57
N VAL A 8 -9.95 9.85 14.79
CA VAL A 8 -9.21 11.10 15.02
C VAL A 8 -9.04 11.29 16.52
N TYR A 9 -7.85 11.69 16.93
CA TYR A 9 -7.58 12.15 18.28
C TYR A 9 -7.16 13.62 18.18
N ASP A 10 -7.94 14.49 18.80
CA ASP A 10 -7.60 15.89 19.06
C ASP A 10 -7.19 16.01 20.53
N ASP A 11 -6.12 16.76 20.80
CA ASP A 11 -5.67 17.05 22.17
C ASP A 11 -6.56 18.12 22.83
N ASN A 12 -7.46 18.77 22.09
CA ASN A 12 -8.59 19.54 22.59
C ASN A 12 -9.90 18.79 22.32
N GLU A 13 -10.82 18.77 23.29
CA GLU A 13 -12.06 17.96 23.32
C GLU A 13 -13.13 18.30 22.25
N GLY A 14 -12.80 18.29 20.96
CA GLY A 14 -13.77 18.49 19.88
C GLY A 14 -13.36 17.75 18.61
N ASN A 15 -14.24 16.89 18.11
CA ASN A 15 -14.07 16.27 16.79
C ASN A 15 -14.41 17.34 15.72
N PHE A 16 -13.50 18.30 15.47
CA PHE A 16 -13.76 19.49 14.63
C PHE A 16 -13.78 19.24 13.11
N PHE A 17 -13.54 18.00 12.67
CA PHE A 17 -13.40 17.67 11.26
C PHE A 17 -14.52 16.74 10.78
N GLU A 18 -15.23 17.18 9.74
CA GLU A 18 -16.17 16.33 9.02
C GLU A 18 -15.44 15.08 8.49
N PRO A 19 -16.04 13.87 8.62
CA PRO A 19 -15.43 12.62 8.15
C PRO A 19 -14.96 12.70 6.69
N GLU A 20 -15.71 13.44 5.88
CA GLU A 20 -15.46 13.64 4.46
C GLU A 20 -14.14 14.40 4.18
N VAL A 21 -13.78 15.36 5.04
CA VAL A 21 -12.50 16.08 4.94
C VAL A 21 -11.35 15.13 5.23
N LEU A 22 -11.48 14.27 6.24
CA LEU A 22 -10.48 13.27 6.60
C LEU A 22 -10.25 12.24 5.48
N HIS A 23 -11.28 11.97 4.67
CA HIS A 23 -11.17 11.06 3.52
C HIS A 23 -10.34 11.65 2.37
N THR A 24 -10.12 12.97 2.34
CA THR A 24 -9.33 13.66 1.31
C THR A 24 -7.87 13.89 1.69
N VAL A 25 -7.52 13.76 2.98
CA VAL A 25 -6.16 14.04 3.45
C VAL A 25 -5.22 12.92 3.02
N ASN A 26 -4.30 13.23 2.10
CA ASN A 26 -3.24 12.34 1.70
C ASN A 26 -2.00 12.57 2.58
N ILE A 27 -1.86 11.80 3.65
CA ILE A 27 -0.71 11.89 4.56
C ILE A 27 0.37 10.90 4.13
N ASN A 28 1.61 11.38 4.03
CA ASN A 28 2.75 10.54 3.70
C ASN A 28 2.88 9.37 4.69
N GLY A 29 3.05 8.15 4.18
CA GLY A 29 3.23 6.95 5.00
C GLY A 29 1.96 6.31 5.56
N ILE A 30 0.79 6.84 5.17
CA ILE A 30 -0.54 6.32 5.50
C ILE A 30 -1.21 5.75 4.23
N PRO A 31 -1.85 4.57 4.28
CA PRO A 31 -2.53 3.99 3.14
C PRO A 31 -3.76 4.82 2.73
N PRO A 32 -4.16 4.78 1.45
CA PRO A 32 -5.30 5.55 0.96
C PRO A 32 -6.57 5.20 1.71
N HIS A 33 -7.45 6.21 1.88
CA HIS A 33 -8.73 6.04 2.55
C HIS A 33 -9.55 4.88 1.96
N LYS A 34 -9.54 4.74 0.64
CA LYS A 34 -10.27 3.68 -0.08
C LYS A 34 -9.29 2.74 -0.76
N LEU A 35 -9.17 1.52 -0.23
CA LEU A 35 -8.41 0.45 -0.85
C LEU A 35 -9.34 -0.47 -1.66
N THR A 36 -9.19 -0.44 -2.98
CA THR A 36 -9.92 -1.32 -3.90
C THR A 36 -8.94 -2.32 -4.52
N LEU A 37 -9.14 -3.60 -4.21
CA LEU A 37 -8.34 -4.71 -4.70
C LEU A 37 -9.23 -5.72 -5.42
N LYS A 38 -8.62 -6.53 -6.27
CA LYS A 38 -9.22 -7.71 -6.92
C LYS A 38 -8.30 -8.91 -6.74
N GLU A 39 -8.87 -10.10 -6.78
CA GLU A 39 -8.08 -11.34 -6.85
C GLU A 39 -7.18 -11.33 -8.09
N GLY A 40 -5.98 -11.87 -7.95
CA GLY A 40 -4.92 -11.83 -8.95
C GLY A 40 -4.17 -10.49 -9.06
N ALA A 41 -4.61 -9.43 -8.40
CA ALA A 41 -3.91 -8.14 -8.47
C ALA A 41 -2.54 -8.20 -7.76
N PRO A 42 -1.49 -7.57 -8.33
CA PRO A 42 -0.25 -7.32 -7.63
C PRO A 42 -0.44 -6.21 -6.59
N ILE A 43 0.07 -6.44 -5.39
CA ILE A 43 0.12 -5.49 -4.28
C ILE A 43 1.52 -5.47 -3.68
N MET A 44 1.83 -4.43 -2.92
CA MET A 44 3.10 -4.26 -2.24
C MET A 44 2.88 -3.89 -0.77
N MET A 45 3.65 -4.52 0.12
CA MET A 45 3.67 -4.22 1.55
C MET A 45 4.19 -2.80 1.81
N MET A 46 3.54 -2.06 2.71
CA MET A 46 3.94 -0.70 3.13
C MET A 46 4.72 -0.65 4.44
N ARG A 47 4.63 -1.71 5.26
CA ARG A 47 5.22 -1.76 6.60
C ARG A 47 5.78 -3.16 6.86
N ASN A 48 6.79 -3.22 7.72
CA ASN A 48 7.30 -4.48 8.23
C ASN A 48 6.29 -5.05 9.22
N LEU A 49 5.83 -6.28 8.99
CA LEU A 49 5.03 -7.06 9.94
C LEU A 49 5.84 -8.22 10.51
N ASN A 50 6.48 -8.97 9.61
CA ASN A 50 7.28 -10.12 9.97
C ASN A 50 8.34 -10.34 8.87
N PRO A 51 9.51 -9.71 8.98
CA PRO A 51 10.60 -9.85 8.01
C PRO A 51 11.04 -11.30 7.83
N ASP A 52 11.03 -12.09 8.91
CA ASP A 52 11.39 -13.49 8.84
C ASP A 52 10.50 -14.22 7.86
N LEU A 53 9.18 -13.97 7.87
CA LEU A 53 8.21 -14.53 6.92
C LEU A 53 8.15 -13.83 5.55
N GLY A 54 9.06 -12.90 5.27
CA GLY A 54 9.05 -12.11 4.03
C GLY A 54 8.00 -11.01 3.99
N LEU A 55 7.32 -10.72 5.11
CA LEU A 55 6.34 -9.62 5.24
C LEU A 55 7.04 -8.32 5.64
N CYS A 56 7.96 -7.86 4.78
CA CYS A 56 8.67 -6.60 4.93
C CYS A 56 8.17 -5.53 3.93
N ASN A 57 8.49 -4.27 4.20
CA ASN A 57 8.17 -3.15 3.32
C ASN A 57 8.78 -3.39 1.92
N GLY A 58 7.98 -3.18 0.88
CA GLY A 58 8.39 -3.43 -0.50
C GLY A 58 8.16 -4.85 -1.01
N THR A 59 7.82 -5.82 -0.15
CA THR A 59 7.49 -7.18 -0.61
C THR A 59 6.30 -7.13 -1.56
N ARG A 60 6.49 -7.72 -2.75
CA ARG A 60 5.47 -7.85 -3.79
C ARG A 60 4.69 -9.14 -3.59
N LEU A 61 3.37 -9.01 -3.58
CA LEU A 61 2.45 -10.10 -3.35
C LEU A 61 1.38 -10.11 -4.45
N ARG A 62 0.87 -11.29 -4.79
CA ARG A 62 -0.31 -11.44 -5.63
C ARG A 62 -1.49 -11.79 -4.75
N VAL A 63 -2.58 -11.04 -4.84
CA VAL A 63 -3.82 -11.35 -4.10
C VAL A 63 -4.35 -12.70 -4.57
N VAL A 64 -4.53 -13.63 -3.65
CA VAL A 64 -5.18 -14.93 -3.89
C VAL A 64 -6.65 -14.81 -3.55
N GLN A 65 -6.97 -14.32 -2.35
CA GLN A 65 -8.34 -14.18 -1.88
C GLN A 65 -8.50 -12.97 -0.96
N LEU A 66 -9.63 -12.27 -1.09
CA LEU A 66 -10.00 -11.15 -0.21
C LEU A 66 -11.06 -11.61 0.80
N LYS A 67 -10.73 -11.56 2.08
CA LYS A 67 -11.66 -11.85 3.19
C LYS A 67 -11.95 -10.58 4.00
N PRO A 68 -13.02 -10.53 4.81
CA PRO A 68 -13.41 -9.32 5.54
C PRO A 68 -12.32 -8.71 6.44
N HIS A 69 -11.41 -9.52 6.99
CA HIS A 69 -10.40 -9.09 7.96
C HIS A 69 -8.96 -9.46 7.59
N VAL A 70 -8.76 -10.18 6.49
CA VAL A 70 -7.44 -10.67 6.06
C VAL A 70 -7.35 -10.70 4.54
N ILE A 71 -6.18 -10.36 4.01
CA ILE A 71 -5.83 -10.62 2.61
C ILE A 71 -4.98 -11.88 2.57
N HIS A 72 -5.40 -12.87 1.81
CA HIS A 72 -4.57 -14.02 1.45
C HIS A 72 -3.83 -13.69 0.16
N ALA A 73 -2.50 -13.77 0.19
CA ALA A 73 -1.66 -13.42 -0.94
C ALA A 73 -0.45 -14.37 -1.04
N THR A 74 0.13 -14.46 -2.24
CA THR A 74 1.36 -15.24 -2.49
C THR A 74 2.53 -14.30 -2.73
N ILE A 75 3.70 -14.59 -2.15
CA ILE A 75 4.94 -13.84 -2.39
C ILE A 75 5.40 -14.03 -3.84
N MET A 76 5.64 -12.92 -4.54
CA MET A 76 5.96 -12.92 -5.97
C MET A 76 7.46 -13.02 -6.27
N THR A 77 8.33 -12.62 -5.34
CA THR A 77 9.77 -12.45 -5.57
C THR A 77 10.60 -12.77 -4.33
N GLY A 78 11.88 -13.10 -4.51
CA GLY A 78 12.84 -13.36 -3.43
C GLY A 78 12.85 -14.81 -2.96
N GLU A 79 13.58 -15.09 -1.89
CA GLU A 79 13.81 -16.47 -1.38
C GLU A 79 12.52 -17.20 -0.98
N ARG A 80 11.48 -16.44 -0.63
CA ARG A 80 10.17 -16.97 -0.23
C ARG A 80 9.13 -16.95 -1.34
N GLN A 81 9.55 -16.79 -2.60
CA GLN A 81 8.65 -16.81 -3.75
C GLN A 81 7.75 -18.05 -3.75
N GLY A 82 6.47 -17.85 -4.05
CA GLY A 82 5.47 -18.92 -4.08
C GLY A 82 4.87 -19.27 -2.72
N GLN A 83 5.39 -18.73 -1.60
CA GLN A 83 4.80 -18.95 -0.28
C GLN A 83 3.55 -18.08 -0.09
N ASP A 84 2.52 -18.68 0.51
CA ASP A 84 1.28 -18.01 0.87
C ASP A 84 1.37 -17.34 2.24
N VAL A 85 0.80 -16.15 2.33
CA VAL A 85 0.80 -15.30 3.52
C VAL A 85 -0.57 -14.71 3.77
N LEU A 86 -0.83 -14.42 5.04
CA LEU A 86 -2.04 -13.76 5.52
C LEU A 86 -1.68 -12.37 6.05
N ILE A 87 -2.33 -11.35 5.49
CA ILE A 87 -2.05 -9.96 5.82
C ILE A 87 -3.25 -9.40 6.61
N PRO A 88 -3.10 -9.14 7.91
CA PRO A 88 -4.14 -8.50 8.71
C PRO A 88 -4.15 -6.98 8.50
N ARG A 89 -5.20 -6.32 8.98
CA ARG A 89 -5.18 -4.86 9.13
C ARG A 89 -4.29 -4.45 10.30
N ILE A 90 -3.55 -3.37 10.15
CA ILE A 90 -2.79 -2.72 11.23
C ILE A 90 -3.30 -1.31 11.48
N VAL A 91 -2.92 -0.73 12.61
CA VAL A 91 -3.17 0.68 12.92
C VAL A 91 -1.99 1.51 12.40
N PHE A 92 -2.29 2.47 11.55
CA PHE A 92 -1.40 3.55 11.14
C PHE A 92 -1.65 4.75 12.05
N VAL A 93 -0.58 5.45 12.42
CA VAL A 93 -0.64 6.69 13.20
C VAL A 93 0.08 7.77 12.39
N SER A 94 -0.53 8.94 12.22
CA SER A 94 0.20 10.10 11.69
C SER A 94 1.09 10.70 12.77
N ASP A 95 2.36 10.94 12.45
CA ASP A 95 3.20 11.77 13.31
C ASP A 95 2.68 13.21 13.22
N GLY A 96 2.21 13.73 14.35
CA GLY A 96 1.71 15.11 14.50
C GLY A 96 2.81 16.17 14.56
N ASP A 97 4.07 15.79 14.32
CA ASP A 97 5.23 16.68 14.41
C ASP A 97 5.42 17.58 13.17
N SER A 98 4.65 17.36 12.10
CA SER A 98 4.54 18.39 11.07
C SER A 98 3.74 19.54 11.65
N ARG A 99 4.37 20.72 11.79
CA ARG A 99 3.77 22.02 12.19
C ARG A 99 2.47 22.41 11.45
N ASP A 100 2.04 21.60 10.48
CA ASP A 100 0.91 21.79 9.57
C ASP A 100 -0.32 20.91 9.88
N SER A 101 -0.29 20.02 10.88
CA SER A 101 -1.45 19.19 11.23
C SER A 101 -1.80 19.25 12.72
N PRO A 102 -2.96 19.81 13.10
CA PRO A 102 -3.36 19.98 14.50
C PRO A 102 -3.93 18.69 15.16
N PHE A 103 -3.84 17.53 14.51
CA PHE A 103 -4.46 16.30 14.99
C PHE A 103 -3.65 15.04 14.66
N HIS A 104 -3.85 13.99 15.47
CA HIS A 104 -3.31 12.66 15.20
C HIS A 104 -4.38 11.76 14.56
N LEU A 105 -4.10 11.27 13.36
CA LEU A 105 -4.93 10.29 12.67
C LEU A 105 -4.51 8.87 13.02
N ARG A 106 -5.47 8.08 13.51
CA ARG A 106 -5.31 6.63 13.69
C ARG A 106 -6.21 5.88 12.71
N LEU A 107 -5.59 5.07 11.85
CA LEU A 107 -6.26 4.42 10.72
C LEU A 107 -6.06 2.92 10.76
N LYS A 108 -7.15 2.14 10.84
CA LYS A 108 -7.06 0.67 10.77
C LYS A 108 -7.26 0.22 9.33
N GLN A 109 -6.18 -0.19 8.67
CA GLN A 109 -6.18 -0.57 7.26
C GLN A 109 -5.19 -1.70 6.98
N PHE A 110 -5.36 -2.39 5.84
CA PHE A 110 -4.35 -3.31 5.34
C PHE A 110 -3.07 -2.55 4.96
N PRO A 111 -1.89 -3.03 5.37
CA PRO A 111 -0.62 -2.37 5.07
C PRO A 111 -0.12 -2.68 3.67
N VAL A 112 -0.95 -2.46 2.65
CA VAL A 112 -0.65 -2.76 1.26
C VAL A 112 -1.14 -1.67 0.32
N VAL A 113 -0.42 -1.50 -0.79
CA VAL A 113 -0.82 -0.66 -1.92
C VAL A 113 -0.87 -1.47 -3.20
N PRO A 114 -1.73 -1.11 -4.17
CA PRO A 114 -1.67 -1.69 -5.50
C PRO A 114 -0.28 -1.48 -6.14
N ALA A 115 0.27 -2.52 -6.76
CA ALA A 115 1.60 -2.51 -7.37
C ALA A 115 1.54 -2.71 -8.90
N PHE A 116 0.55 -2.10 -9.54
CA PHE A 116 0.33 -2.22 -11.00
C PHE A 116 1.38 -1.51 -11.85
N VAL A 117 1.93 -0.40 -11.34
CA VAL A 117 2.88 0.43 -12.06
C VAL A 117 4.18 0.43 -11.29
N MET A 118 5.28 0.23 -12.01
CA MET A 118 6.62 0.32 -11.47
C MET A 118 7.45 1.17 -12.41
N THR A 119 8.35 1.96 -11.83
CA THR A 119 9.35 2.67 -12.64
C THR A 119 10.28 1.66 -13.30
N ILE A 120 10.82 2.01 -14.47
CA ILE A 120 11.77 1.17 -15.22
C ILE A 120 12.94 0.73 -14.32
N ASN A 121 13.47 1.65 -13.51
CA ASN A 121 14.56 1.35 -12.58
C ASN A 121 14.19 0.29 -11.53
N LYS A 122 12.92 0.25 -11.10
CA LYS A 122 12.43 -0.79 -10.17
C LYS A 122 12.14 -2.11 -10.88
N ALA A 123 12.03 -2.11 -12.22
CA ALA A 123 11.84 -3.29 -13.06
C ALA A 123 13.15 -3.94 -13.49
N GLN A 124 14.26 -3.22 -13.38
CA GLN A 124 15.56 -3.72 -13.77
C GLN A 124 15.90 -4.99 -13.01
N GLY A 125 16.19 -6.07 -13.74
CA GLY A 125 16.48 -7.39 -13.18
C GLY A 125 15.26 -8.23 -12.80
N GLN A 126 14.03 -7.78 -13.06
CA GLN A 126 12.82 -8.60 -12.88
C GLN A 126 12.39 -9.26 -14.20
N THR A 127 12.06 -10.54 -14.14
CA THR A 127 11.40 -11.26 -15.23
C THR A 127 9.88 -11.10 -15.09
N VAL A 128 9.24 -10.52 -16.11
CA VAL A 128 7.78 -10.34 -16.17
C VAL A 128 7.25 -10.96 -17.48
N GLN A 129 6.16 -11.72 -17.41
CA GLN A 129 5.58 -12.38 -18.58
C GLN A 129 4.80 -11.40 -19.47
N ASN A 130 4.12 -10.43 -18.86
CA ASN A 130 3.35 -9.41 -19.54
C ASN A 130 3.58 -8.06 -18.86
N LEU A 131 4.03 -7.05 -19.63
CA LEU A 131 4.28 -5.70 -19.14
C LEU A 131 3.67 -4.69 -20.12
N GLY A 132 3.02 -3.66 -19.59
CA GLY A 132 2.66 -2.46 -20.34
C GLY A 132 3.63 -1.34 -20.00
N LEU A 133 4.22 -0.70 -21.02
CA LEU A 133 5.19 0.37 -20.84
C LEU A 133 4.50 1.71 -21.14
N TYR A 134 4.37 2.56 -20.12
CA TYR A 134 3.76 3.88 -20.26
C TYR A 134 4.86 4.95 -20.36
N LEU A 135 5.05 5.49 -21.55
CA LEU A 135 5.99 6.57 -21.85
C LEU A 135 5.20 7.87 -22.05
N ALA A 136 5.13 8.72 -21.02
CA ALA A 136 4.47 10.02 -21.14
C ALA A 136 5.18 10.94 -22.14
N THR A 137 6.50 10.74 -22.32
CA THR A 137 7.34 11.44 -23.31
C THR A 137 8.33 10.45 -23.94
N PRO A 138 8.81 10.70 -25.17
CA PRO A 138 9.85 9.89 -25.79
C PRO A 138 11.15 10.06 -24.99
N CYS A 139 11.62 8.99 -24.36
CA CYS A 139 12.80 9.04 -23.48
C CYS A 139 13.89 8.02 -23.83
N PHE A 140 13.74 7.31 -24.95
CA PHE A 140 14.75 6.41 -25.49
C PHE A 140 15.44 7.02 -26.71
N SER A 141 16.77 6.88 -26.77
CA SER A 141 17.55 7.18 -27.98
C SER A 141 17.39 6.05 -29.00
N HIS A 142 17.78 6.31 -30.26
CA HIS A 142 17.66 5.34 -31.34
C HIS A 142 18.41 4.04 -30.98
N GLY A 143 17.68 2.92 -30.90
CA GLY A 143 18.22 1.60 -30.54
C GLY A 143 18.01 1.16 -29.09
N GLN A 144 17.31 1.94 -28.26
CA GLN A 144 16.85 1.49 -26.94
C GLN A 144 15.37 1.10 -26.97
N LEU A 145 15.10 -0.18 -27.28
CA LEU A 145 13.97 -1.00 -26.86
C LEU A 145 14.18 -2.44 -27.35
#